data_AF-A0A968R6J3-F1
#
_entry.id   AF-A0A968R6J3-F1
#
_cell.length_a   1.000
_cell.length_b   1.000
_cell.length_c   1.000
_cell.angle_alpha   90.00
_cell.angle_beta   90.00
_cell.angle_gamma   90.00
#
_symmetry.space_group_name_H-M   'P 1'
#
loop_
_entity.id
_entity.type
_entity.pdbx_description
1 polymer ?
#
loop_
_entity_poly.entity_id
_entity_poly.type
_entity_poly.pdbx_seq_one_letter_code
_entity_poly.pdbx_strand_id
1 'polypeptide(L)'
;SNEEITSYARSVLAIEPRRIEVYNEIKGIVGGSVPRVVCNETREINRLSGNVRGIAVNYCQQAKKIIESNGLTVARFNQLTLLQQANPAVKQRIQAELLRQQQAGN
;
A
#
# COMPACT_ATOMS: atom_id res chain seq x y z
N SER A 1 14.82 -3.10 -12.40
CA SER A 1 16.02 -3.87 -11.98
C SER A 1 15.65 -4.80 -10.82
N ASN A 2 16.57 -5.60 -10.27
CA ASN A 2 16.32 -6.37 -9.03
C ASN A 2 16.07 -5.45 -7.82
N GLU A 3 16.73 -4.30 -7.78
CA GLU A 3 16.59 -3.32 -6.71
C GLU A 3 15.17 -2.75 -6.60
N GLU A 4 14.52 -2.42 -7.73
CA GLU A 4 13.13 -1.94 -7.73
C GLU A 4 12.15 -2.98 -7.17
N ILE A 5 12.39 -4.27 -7.43
CA ILE A 5 11.58 -5.37 -6.89
C ILE A 5 11.81 -5.49 -5.38
N THR A 6 13.06 -5.37 -4.92
CA THR A 6 13.40 -5.34 -3.49
C THR A 6 12.74 -4.17 -2.78
N SER A 7 12.85 -2.95 -3.30
CA SER A 7 12.21 -1.76 -2.74
C SER A 7 10.69 -1.84 -2.74
N TYR A 8 10.10 -2.42 -3.81
CA TYR A 8 8.66 -2.65 -3.88
C TYR A 8 8.20 -3.63 -2.81
N ALA A 9 8.88 -4.78 -2.67
CA ALA A 9 8.56 -5.78 -1.66
C ALA A 9 8.69 -5.20 -0.23
N ARG A 10 9.74 -4.44 0.07
CA ARG A 10 9.88 -3.74 1.36
C ARG A 10 8.72 -2.80 1.63
N SER A 11 8.34 -2.02 0.62
CA SER A 11 7.21 -1.08 0.72
C SER A 11 5.90 -1.81 0.99
N VAL A 12 5.62 -2.89 0.27
CA VAL A 12 4.41 -3.72 0.48
C VAL A 12 4.37 -4.29 1.89
N LEU A 13 5.46 -4.89 2.36
CA LEU A 13 5.54 -5.48 3.70
C LEU A 13 5.36 -4.44 4.82
N ALA A 14 5.84 -3.22 4.62
CA ALA A 14 5.68 -2.14 5.59
C ALA A 14 4.28 -1.47 5.56
N ILE A 15 3.61 -1.48 4.41
CA ILE A 15 2.28 -0.85 4.22
C ILE A 15 1.16 -1.78 4.66
N GLU A 16 1.26 -3.09 4.39
CA GLU A 16 0.15 -4.03 4.56
C GLU A 16 -0.39 -4.12 6.01
N PRO A 17 0.45 -4.18 7.07
CA PRO A 17 -0.05 -4.16 8.44
C PRO A 17 -0.86 -2.90 8.76
N ARG A 18 -0.37 -1.74 8.32
CA ARG A 18 -1.06 -0.44 8.50
C ARG A 18 -2.39 -0.40 7.76
N ARG A 19 -2.45 -1.00 6.57
CA ARG A 19 -3.69 -1.13 5.79
C ARG A 19 -4.75 -1.93 6.57
N ILE A 20 -4.35 -3.01 7.23
CA ILE A 20 -5.23 -3.85 8.04
C ILE A 20 -5.71 -3.09 9.28
N GLU A 21 -4.81 -2.40 9.99
CA GLU A 21 -5.15 -1.56 11.15
C GLU A 21 -6.18 -0.48 10.80
N VAL A 22 -5.89 0.29 9.76
CA VAL A 22 -6.77 1.37 9.27
C VAL A 22 -8.12 0.83 8.80
N TYR A 23 -8.13 -0.32 8.11
CA TYR A 23 -9.39 -0.96 7.71
C TYR A 23 -10.25 -1.32 8.91
N ASN A 24 -9.66 -1.89 9.95
CA ASN A 24 -10.38 -2.28 11.17
C ASN A 24 -10.87 -1.06 11.95
N GLU A 25 -10.06 0.01 12.04
CA GLU A 25 -10.45 1.27 12.66
C GLU A 25 -11.66 1.89 11.95
N ILE A 26 -11.61 2.01 10.62
CA ILE A 26 -12.73 2.55 9.83
C ILE A 26 -13.96 1.64 9.98
N LYS A 27 -13.79 0.31 9.96
CA LYS A 27 -14.90 -0.64 10.16
C LYS A 27 -15.61 -0.43 11.49
N GLY A 28 -14.86 -0.18 12.56
CA GLY A 28 -15.40 0.13 13.88
C GLY A 28 -16.22 1.43 13.91
N ILE A 29 -15.83 2.43 13.10
CA ILE A 29 -16.52 3.73 13.00
C ILE A 29 -17.80 3.62 12.16
N VAL A 30 -17.73 2.96 11.01
CA VAL A 30 -18.85 2.95 10.04
C VAL A 30 -19.89 1.88 10.34
N GLY A 31 -19.58 0.89 11.18
CA GLY A 31 -20.52 -0.18 11.58
C GLY A 31 -21.00 -1.07 10.42
N GLY A 32 -20.31 -1.02 9.28
CA GLY A 32 -20.76 -1.62 8.02
C GLY A 32 -19.61 -1.83 7.03
N SER A 33 -19.88 -1.69 5.73
CA SER A 33 -18.85 -1.81 4.70
C SER A 33 -17.86 -0.65 4.77
N VAL A 34 -16.57 -0.98 4.79
CA VAL A 34 -15.51 0.02 4.73
C VAL A 34 -15.50 0.64 3.33
N PRO A 35 -15.55 1.98 3.21
CA PRO A 35 -15.53 2.64 1.92
C PRO A 35 -14.21 2.37 1.19
N ARG A 36 -14.28 2.27 -0.14
CA ARG A 36 -13.08 2.17 -0.97
C ARG A 36 -12.28 3.48 -0.85
N VAL A 37 -11.02 3.37 -0.46
CA VAL A 37 -10.08 4.51 -0.39
C VAL A 37 -9.01 4.34 -1.46
N VAL A 38 -8.87 5.34 -2.33
CA VAL A 38 -7.75 5.42 -3.28
C VAL A 38 -6.99 6.71 -3.04
N CYS A 39 -5.72 6.57 -2.68
CA CYS A 39 -4.91 7.68 -2.17
C CYS A 39 -4.63 8.80 -3.19
N ASN A 40 -4.84 8.56 -4.49
CA ASN A 40 -4.72 9.57 -5.54
C ASN A 40 -6.07 10.13 -6.01
N GLU A 41 -7.20 9.70 -5.45
CA GLU A 41 -8.55 10.17 -5.78
C GLU A 41 -9.07 11.16 -4.73
N THR A 42 -8.54 12.39 -4.73
CA THR A 42 -8.87 13.43 -3.73
C THR A 42 -10.37 13.70 -3.61
N ARG A 43 -11.13 13.61 -4.72
CA ARG A 43 -12.58 13.80 -4.71
C ARG A 43 -13.29 12.75 -3.85
N GLU A 44 -12.89 11.48 -3.94
CA GLU A 44 -13.50 10.40 -3.17
C GLU A 44 -13.13 10.49 -1.69
N ILE A 45 -11.87 10.85 -1.39
CA ILE A 45 -11.43 11.12 -0.01
C ILE A 45 -12.26 12.26 0.61
N ASN A 46 -12.52 13.32 -0.13
CA ASN A 46 -13.31 14.47 0.34
C ASN A 46 -14.79 14.15 0.56
N ARG A 47 -15.30 13.01 0.08
CA ARG A 47 -16.68 12.55 0.34
C ARG A 47 -16.79 11.72 1.62
N LEU A 48 -15.67 11.25 2.17
CA LEU A 48 -15.66 10.51 3.43
C LEU A 48 -16.09 11.43 4.60
N SER A 49 -16.77 10.86 5.60
CA SER A 49 -17.11 11.56 6.84
C SER A 49 -15.84 12.03 7.57
N GLY A 50 -15.92 13.09 8.39
CA GLY A 50 -14.74 13.77 8.96
C GLY A 50 -13.72 12.84 9.62
N ASN A 51 -14.19 11.94 10.50
CA ASN A 51 -13.32 10.97 11.19
C ASN A 51 -12.67 9.99 10.21
N VAL A 52 -13.45 9.41 9.29
CA VAL A 52 -12.95 8.45 8.29
C VAL A 52 -11.99 9.12 7.30
N ARG A 53 -12.26 10.39 6.93
CA ARG A 53 -11.39 11.18 6.06
C ARG A 53 -10.03 11.43 6.69
N GLY A 54 -10.00 11.82 7.97
CA GLY A 54 -8.75 12.05 8.69
C GLY A 54 -7.86 10.81 8.72
N ILE A 55 -8.46 9.65 9.03
CA ILE A 55 -7.78 8.35 9.04
C ILE A 55 -7.25 8.00 7.64
N ALA A 56 -8.09 8.14 6.61
CA ALA A 56 -7.71 7.85 5.22
C ALA A 56 -6.56 8.74 4.72
N VAL A 57 -6.59 10.05 5.01
CA VAL A 57 -5.52 10.98 4.64
C VAL A 57 -4.21 10.61 5.34
N ASN A 58 -4.26 10.31 6.64
CA ASN A 58 -3.09 9.90 7.40
C ASN A 58 -2.48 8.60 6.84
N TYR A 59 -3.31 7.59 6.57
CA TYR A 59 -2.86 6.35 5.92
C TYR A 59 -2.16 6.61 4.58
N CYS A 60 -2.77 7.43 3.72
CA CYS A 60 -2.20 7.75 2.42
C CYS A 60 -0.87 8.50 2.50
N GLN A 61 -0.72 9.40 3.47
CA GLN A 61 0.56 10.08 3.72
C GLN A 61 1.64 9.13 4.23
N GLN A 62 1.29 8.22 5.13
CA GLN A 62 2.22 7.19 5.63
C GLN A 62 2.67 6.25 4.52
N ALA A 63 1.74 5.74 3.71
CA ALA A 63 2.05 4.87 2.58
C ALA A 63 2.99 5.59 1.59
N LYS A 64 2.71 6.85 1.25
CA LYS A 64 3.60 7.67 0.41
C LYS A 64 5.01 7.76 1.01
N LYS A 65 5.12 8.09 2.29
CA LYS A 65 6.43 8.23 2.97
C LYS A 65 7.21 6.91 2.98
N ILE A 66 6.54 5.78 3.21
CA ILE A 66 7.17 4.45 3.19
C ILE A 66 7.71 4.14 1.79
N ILE A 67 6.92 4.38 0.75
CA ILE A 67 7.32 4.17 -0.65
C ILE A 67 8.57 5.01 -0.96
N GLU A 68 8.54 6.31 -0.63
CA GLU A 68 9.64 7.24 -0.87
C GLU A 68 10.90 6.88 -0.07
N SER A 69 10.75 6.46 1.18
CA SER A 69 11.89 6.02 2.01
C SER A 69 12.56 4.73 1.52
N ASN A 70 11.84 3.91 0.75
CA ASN A 70 12.39 2.71 0.11
C ASN A 70 12.97 3.01 -1.29
N GLY A 71 13.09 4.27 -1.67
CA GLY A 71 13.72 4.68 -2.93
C GLY A 71 12.81 4.57 -4.15
N LEU A 72 11.49 4.47 -3.96
CA LEU A 72 10.53 4.48 -5.06
C LEU A 72 9.73 5.79 -5.07
N THR A 73 9.34 6.23 -6.26
CA THR A 73 8.25 7.20 -6.36
C THR A 73 6.91 6.48 -6.27
N VAL A 74 5.85 7.17 -5.83
CA VAL A 74 4.48 6.61 -5.83
C VAL A 74 4.08 6.14 -7.23
N ALA A 75 4.43 6.91 -8.27
CA ALA A 75 4.16 6.54 -9.66
C ALA A 75 4.85 5.21 -10.03
N ARG A 76 6.11 5.03 -9.64
CA ARG A 76 6.85 3.80 -9.94
C ARG A 76 6.33 2.60 -9.14
N PHE A 77 5.98 2.81 -7.88
CA PHE A 77 5.32 1.78 -7.06
C PHE A 77 4.03 1.29 -7.73
N ASN A 78 3.16 2.22 -8.15
CA ASN A 78 1.90 1.88 -8.83
C ASN A 78 2.15 1.16 -10.16
N GLN A 79 3.17 1.57 -10.94
CA GLN A 79 3.55 0.87 -12.17
C GLN A 79 3.97 -0.57 -11.90
N LEU A 80 4.75 -0.83 -10.85
CA LEU A 80 5.14 -2.19 -10.46
C LEU A 80 3.93 -3.01 -10.01
N THR A 81 2.98 -2.40 -9.30
CA THR A 81 1.70 -3.03 -8.95
C THR A 81 0.91 -3.46 -10.19
N LEU A 82 0.81 -2.61 -11.21
CA LEU A 82 0.14 -2.94 -12.47
C LEU A 82 0.92 -4.00 -13.26
N LEU A 83 2.25 -3.87 -13.32
CA LEU A 83 3.10 -4.79 -14.06
C LEU A 83 3.03 -6.22 -13.49
N GLN A 84 2.98 -6.40 -12.17
CA GLN A 84 2.82 -7.73 -11.59
C GLN A 84 1.46 -8.36 -11.88
N GLN A 85 0.42 -7.57 -12.16
CA GLN A 85 -0.90 -8.08 -12.53
C GLN A 85 -0.89 -8.54 -13.99
N ALA A 86 -0.21 -7.79 -14.86
CA ALA A 86 -0.16 -8.05 -16.29
C ALA A 86 0.93 -9.06 -16.71
N ASN A 87 2.00 -9.24 -15.92
CA ASN A 87 3.15 -10.06 -16.28
C ASN A 87 3.45 -11.14 -15.21
N PRO A 88 3.17 -12.43 -15.51
CA PRO A 88 3.42 -13.54 -14.59
C PRO A 88 4.88 -13.69 -14.13
N ALA A 89 5.85 -13.40 -15.00
CA ALA A 89 7.27 -13.49 -14.63
C ALA A 89 7.65 -12.41 -13.61
N VAL A 90 7.08 -11.21 -13.72
CA VAL A 90 7.27 -10.14 -12.73
C VAL A 90 6.58 -10.49 -11.41
N LYS A 91 5.36 -11.03 -11.47
CA LYS A 91 4.64 -11.52 -10.30
C LYS A 91 5.46 -12.54 -9.51
N GLN A 92 6.01 -13.55 -10.19
CA GLN A 92 6.81 -14.59 -9.56
C GLN A 92 8.04 -14.02 -8.85
N ARG A 93 8.74 -13.07 -9.48
CA ARG A 93 9.91 -12.41 -8.88
C ARG A 93 9.55 -11.59 -7.64
N ILE A 94 8.46 -10.85 -7.67
CA ILE A 94 7.96 -10.11 -6.50
C ILE A 94 7.56 -11.06 -5.38
N GLN A 95 6.86 -12.16 -5.68
CA GLN A 95 6.47 -13.15 -4.68
C GLN A 95 7.68 -13.81 -4.01
N ALA A 96 8.70 -14.19 -4.79
CA ALA A 96 9.94 -14.73 -4.25
C ALA A 96 10.66 -13.73 -3.34
N GLU A 97 10.70 -12.45 -3.73
CA GLU A 97 11.34 -11.42 -2.93
C GLU A 97 10.57 -11.10 -1.64
N LEU A 98 9.24 -11.10 -1.67
CA LEU A 98 8.41 -10.95 -0.46
C LEU A 98 8.72 -12.05 0.56
N LEU A 99 8.77 -13.32 0.12
CA LEU A 99 9.09 -14.45 0.98
C LEU A 99 10.52 -14.34 1.56
N ARG A 100 11.49 -14.00 0.72
CA ARG A 100 12.89 -13.83 1.13
C ARG A 100 13.04 -12.75 2.22
N GLN A 101 12.34 -11.63 2.08
CA GLN A 101 12.42 -10.53 3.05
C GLN A 101 11.70 -10.84 4.36
N GLN A 102 10.58 -11.55 4.31
CA GLN A 102 9.89 -12.00 5.53
C GLN A 102 10.74 -12.98 6.35
N GLN A 103 11.50 -13.86 5.68
CA GLN A 103 12.39 -14.81 6.37
C GLN A 103 13.64 -14.14 6.95
N ALA A 104 14.15 -13.08 6.30
CA ALA A 104 15.33 -12.34 6.76
C ALA A 104 15.03 -11.32 7.88
N GLY A 105 13.74 -11.02 8.12
CA GLY A 105 13.29 -10.13 9.19
C GLY A 105 12.93 -10.84 10.50
N ASN A 106 13.03 -12.17 10.53
CA ASN A 106 12.91 -13.02 11.72
C ASN A 106 14.30 -13.41 12.23
#